data_AF-A0A661HVS4-F1
#
_entry.id   AF-A0A661HVS4-F1
#
_cell.length_a   1.000
_cell.length_b   1.000
_cell.length_c   1.000
_cell.angle_alpha   90.00
_cell.angle_beta   90.00
_cell.angle_gamma   90.00
#
_symmetry.space_group_name_H-M   'P 1'
#
loop_
_entity.id
_entity.type
_entity.pdbx_description
1 polymer ?
#
loop_
_entity_poly.entity_id
_entity_poly.type
_entity_poly.pdbx_seq_one_letter_code
_entity_poly.pdbx_strand_id
1 'polypeptide(L)'
;LEIGSNQFIDGFEEQIIGMKYEEEKEITVTFPKDYQSENLAGKEAVFKVTLHMIEEKKAGVADDELAQKLFKDDKATLDTLKEKLADQIDSEVMGKLYQEELKPQLVEALVNKFDVALPNNIVEQEIDAKINAKAQKMDEEELNSYKDNPEKVETLRDEVREEAVQSVKATFIVDALADKIKINVTDKEVSEAIYYEGQMSGQDPQEVMKYYQENNLLPAVKMGMIEDKLFGRMLGLEK
;
A
#
# COMPACT_ATOMS: atom_id res chain seq x y z
N LEU A 1 -12.43 -10.15 -25.27
CA LEU A 1 -11.63 -9.00 -25.72
C LEU A 1 -12.48 -7.75 -25.53
N GLU A 2 -12.05 -6.81 -24.69
CA GLU A 2 -12.70 -5.50 -24.56
C GLU A 2 -11.96 -4.52 -25.47
N ILE A 3 -12.65 -3.99 -26.49
CA ILE A 3 -12.07 -3.06 -27.45
C ILE A 3 -11.80 -1.71 -26.75
N GLY A 4 -10.58 -1.20 -26.89
CA GLY A 4 -10.09 0.01 -26.23
C GLY A 4 -9.46 -0.23 -24.86
N SER A 5 -9.28 -1.50 -24.44
CA SER A 5 -8.63 -1.83 -23.17
C SER A 5 -7.10 -1.77 -23.23
N ASN A 6 -6.53 -1.79 -24.45
CA ASN A 6 -5.08 -1.91 -24.70
C ASN A 6 -4.44 -3.09 -23.96
N GLN A 7 -5.23 -4.15 -23.69
CA GLN A 7 -4.74 -5.37 -23.06
C GLN A 7 -4.12 -6.31 -24.09
N PHE A 8 -4.47 -6.14 -25.37
CA PHE A 8 -3.89 -6.90 -26.47
C PHE A 8 -2.75 -6.13 -27.16
N ILE A 9 -2.05 -6.81 -28.07
CA ILE A 9 -0.96 -6.24 -28.87
C ILE A 9 -1.46 -5.02 -29.64
N ASP A 10 -0.69 -3.94 -29.63
CA ASP A 10 -1.00 -2.72 -30.37
C ASP A 10 -1.32 -3.02 -31.85
N GLY A 11 -2.40 -2.42 -32.34
CA GLY A 11 -2.91 -2.64 -33.69
C GLY A 11 -3.75 -3.91 -33.87
N PHE A 12 -3.88 -4.78 -32.86
CA PHE A 12 -4.79 -5.94 -32.91
C PHE A 12 -6.25 -5.51 -32.80
N GLU A 13 -6.57 -4.74 -31.75
CA GLU A 13 -7.93 -4.29 -31.46
C GLU A 13 -8.47 -3.41 -32.60
N GLU A 14 -7.64 -2.52 -33.17
CA GLU A 14 -8.00 -1.63 -34.29
C GLU A 14 -8.40 -2.41 -35.55
N GLN A 15 -7.73 -3.53 -35.83
CA GLN A 15 -8.02 -4.35 -37.01
C GLN A 15 -9.30 -5.18 -36.87
N ILE A 16 -9.80 -5.39 -35.64
CA ILE A 16 -11.08 -6.07 -35.37
C ILE A 16 -12.26 -5.11 -35.54
N ILE A 17 -12.04 -3.80 -35.40
CA ILE A 17 -13.10 -2.80 -35.55
C ILE A 17 -13.71 -2.88 -36.95
N GLY A 18 -15.03 -3.03 -36.99
CA GLY A 18 -15.82 -3.11 -38.22
C GLY A 18 -16.06 -4.53 -38.75
N MET A 19 -15.53 -5.57 -38.10
CA MET A 19 -15.89 -6.96 -38.41
C MET A 19 -17.37 -7.23 -38.12
N LYS A 20 -18.02 -8.04 -38.96
CA LYS A 20 -19.41 -8.49 -38.79
C LYS A 20 -19.46 -9.85 -38.09
N TYR A 21 -20.65 -10.19 -37.58
CA TYR A 21 -20.92 -11.51 -36.99
C TYR A 21 -20.57 -12.62 -38.00
N GLU A 22 -19.85 -13.64 -37.52
CA GLU A 22 -19.29 -14.77 -38.29
C GLU A 22 -18.25 -14.38 -39.37
N GLU A 23 -17.77 -13.14 -39.37
CA GLU A 23 -16.67 -12.74 -40.27
C GLU A 23 -15.34 -13.32 -39.78
N GLU A 24 -14.58 -13.90 -40.71
CA GLU A 24 -13.21 -14.33 -40.52
C GLU A 24 -12.26 -13.27 -41.08
N LYS A 25 -11.27 -12.86 -40.29
CA LYS A 25 -10.25 -11.91 -40.69
C LYS A 25 -8.87 -12.37 -40.25
N GLU A 26 -7.91 -12.22 -41.14
CA GLU A 26 -6.50 -12.37 -40.81
C GLU A 26 -5.94 -11.03 -40.34
N ILE A 27 -5.41 -11.01 -39.14
CA ILE A 27 -4.88 -9.83 -38.47
C ILE A 27 -3.39 -10.03 -38.28
N THR A 28 -2.59 -9.19 -38.92
CA THR A 28 -1.14 -9.21 -38.79
C THR A 28 -0.71 -8.16 -37.77
N VAL A 29 -0.01 -8.58 -36.73
CA VAL A 29 0.55 -7.69 -35.71
C VAL A 29 1.99 -8.07 -35.40
N THR A 30 2.78 -7.08 -34.99
CA THR A 30 4.15 -7.29 -34.52
C THR A 30 4.17 -7.21 -33.01
N PHE A 31 4.70 -8.24 -32.36
CA PHE A 31 4.85 -8.22 -30.90
C PHE A 31 5.87 -7.15 -30.48
N PRO A 32 5.66 -6.48 -29.33
CA PRO A 32 6.63 -5.57 -28.75
C PRO A 32 7.98 -6.26 -28.51
N LYS A 33 9.07 -5.49 -28.49
CA LYS A 33 10.42 -6.03 -28.23
C LYS A 33 10.63 -6.46 -26.78
N ASP A 34 9.83 -5.91 -25.89
CA ASP A 34 9.77 -6.09 -24.44
C ASP A 34 8.67 -7.08 -24.02
N TYR A 35 8.14 -7.87 -24.96
CA TYR A 35 7.09 -8.84 -24.66
C TYR A 35 7.59 -9.96 -23.74
N GLN A 36 6.77 -10.35 -22.76
CA GLN A 36 7.13 -11.33 -21.70
C GLN A 36 7.63 -12.69 -22.23
N SER A 37 7.27 -13.05 -23.47
CA SER A 37 7.76 -14.25 -24.14
C SER A 37 8.88 -13.89 -25.12
N GLU A 38 10.14 -14.19 -24.76
CA GLU A 38 11.33 -13.95 -25.61
C GLU A 38 11.19 -14.56 -27.02
N ASN A 39 10.48 -15.68 -27.13
CA ASN A 39 10.26 -16.36 -28.42
C ASN A 39 9.34 -15.60 -29.38
N LEU A 40 8.53 -14.67 -28.86
CA LEU A 40 7.55 -13.88 -29.62
C LEU A 40 7.98 -12.42 -29.73
N ALA A 41 8.82 -11.93 -28.81
CA ALA A 41 9.30 -10.54 -28.79
C ALA A 41 9.86 -10.09 -30.15
N GLY A 42 9.32 -8.98 -30.66
CA GLY A 42 9.74 -8.38 -31.94
C GLY A 42 9.40 -9.17 -33.20
N LYS A 43 8.67 -10.29 -33.11
CA LYS A 43 8.26 -11.09 -34.27
C LYS A 43 6.88 -10.67 -34.77
N GLU A 44 6.70 -10.82 -36.08
CA GLU A 44 5.39 -10.67 -36.72
C GLU A 44 4.60 -11.97 -36.57
N ALA A 45 3.31 -11.85 -36.27
CA ALA A 45 2.38 -12.97 -36.20
C ALA A 45 1.07 -12.64 -36.90
N VAL A 46 0.48 -13.65 -37.52
CA VAL A 46 -0.81 -13.58 -38.20
C VAL A 46 -1.83 -14.35 -37.37
N PHE A 47 -2.86 -13.66 -36.91
CA PHE A 47 -3.98 -14.23 -36.18
C PHE A 47 -5.18 -14.39 -37.12
N LYS A 48 -5.69 -15.61 -37.22
CA LYS A 48 -6.99 -15.87 -37.84
C LYS A 48 -8.05 -15.69 -36.76
N VAL A 49 -8.86 -14.64 -36.87
CA VAL A 49 -9.90 -14.30 -35.91
C VAL A 49 -11.26 -14.48 -36.55
N THR A 50 -12.14 -15.22 -35.87
CA THR A 50 -13.55 -15.39 -36.24
C THR A 50 -14.42 -14.71 -35.20
N LEU A 51 -15.28 -13.79 -35.62
CA LEU A 51 -16.13 -13.05 -34.70
C LEU A 51 -17.42 -13.82 -34.38
N HIS A 52 -17.50 -14.38 -33.18
CA HIS A 52 -18.69 -15.14 -32.74
C HIS A 52 -19.74 -14.30 -32.01
N MET A 53 -19.35 -13.24 -31.30
CA MET A 53 -20.29 -12.46 -30.50
C MET A 53 -19.76 -11.04 -30.32
N ILE A 54 -20.67 -10.06 -30.39
CA ILE A 54 -20.39 -8.67 -30.04
C ILE A 54 -21.33 -8.31 -28.90
N GLU A 55 -20.76 -7.95 -27.76
CA GLU A 55 -21.50 -7.43 -26.62
C GLU A 55 -21.15 -5.96 -26.43
N GLU A 56 -22.15 -5.12 -26.25
CA GLU A 56 -21.96 -3.70 -25.94
C GLU A 56 -22.03 -3.51 -24.43
N LYS A 57 -20.96 -2.96 -23.84
CA LYS A 57 -20.93 -2.58 -22.43
C LYS A 57 -21.77 -1.32 -22.25
N LYS A 58 -23.06 -1.50 -21.98
CA LYS A 58 -23.93 -0.38 -21.60
C LYS A 58 -23.54 0.11 -20.21
N ALA A 59 -23.43 1.43 -20.06
CA ALA A 59 -23.32 2.03 -18.74
C ALA A 59 -24.55 1.59 -17.91
N GLY A 60 -24.31 1.01 -16.74
CA GLY A 60 -25.40 0.68 -15.82
C GLY A 60 -26.16 1.95 -15.44
N VAL A 61 -27.47 1.85 -15.29
CA VAL A 61 -28.26 2.95 -14.74
C VAL A 61 -27.93 3.04 -13.25
N ALA A 62 -27.57 4.23 -12.79
CA ALA A 62 -27.39 4.49 -11.36
C ALA A 62 -28.77 4.71 -10.75
N ASP A 63 -29.42 3.63 -10.32
CA ASP A 63 -30.75 3.60 -9.72
C ASP A 63 -30.77 2.76 -8.42
N ASP A 64 -31.94 2.66 -7.81
CA ASP A 64 -32.14 1.89 -6.58
C ASP A 64 -31.88 0.39 -6.78
N GLU A 65 -32.13 -0.17 -7.99
CA GLU A 65 -31.85 -1.57 -8.29
C GLU A 65 -30.34 -1.86 -8.24
N LEU A 66 -29.51 -0.93 -8.73
CA LEU A 66 -28.05 -1.01 -8.59
C LEU A 66 -27.63 -0.99 -7.12
N ALA A 67 -28.22 -0.10 -6.30
CA ALA A 67 -27.92 -0.02 -4.87
C ALA A 67 -28.31 -1.32 -4.14
N GLN A 68 -29.51 -1.85 -4.41
CA GLN A 68 -29.99 -3.12 -3.84
C GLN A 68 -29.07 -4.29 -4.19
N LYS A 69 -28.63 -4.37 -5.45
CA LYS A 69 -27.71 -5.42 -5.92
C LYS A 69 -26.33 -5.34 -5.26
N LEU A 70 -25.79 -4.14 -5.08
CA LEU A 70 -24.48 -3.92 -4.47
C LEU A 70 -24.49 -4.20 -2.97
N PHE A 71 -25.50 -3.72 -2.25
CA PHE A 71 -25.60 -3.91 -0.80
C PHE A 71 -26.26 -5.21 -0.37
N LYS A 72 -26.86 -5.95 -1.31
CA LYS A 72 -27.71 -7.13 -1.02
C LYS A 72 -28.80 -6.80 0.00
N ASP A 73 -29.37 -5.59 -0.11
CA ASP A 73 -30.40 -5.05 0.77
C ASP A 73 -31.50 -4.42 -0.08
N ASP A 74 -32.70 -5.01 -0.02
CA ASP A 74 -33.87 -4.57 -0.78
C ASP A 74 -34.35 -3.16 -0.40
N LYS A 75 -33.85 -2.58 0.69
CA LYS A 75 -34.16 -1.21 1.11
C LYS A 75 -33.10 -0.19 0.71
N ALA A 76 -31.99 -0.62 0.10
CA ALA A 76 -30.97 0.31 -0.34
C ALA A 76 -31.48 1.18 -1.50
N THR A 77 -31.19 2.47 -1.42
CA THR A 77 -31.52 3.44 -2.46
C THR A 77 -30.26 4.00 -3.08
N LEU A 78 -30.39 4.67 -4.23
CA LEU A 78 -29.31 5.40 -4.86
C LEU A 78 -28.71 6.45 -3.91
N ASP A 79 -29.52 7.10 -3.07
CA ASP A 79 -29.02 8.07 -2.11
C ASP A 79 -28.19 7.39 -1.01
N THR A 80 -28.62 6.22 -0.53
CA THR A 80 -27.83 5.39 0.40
C THR A 80 -26.51 4.93 -0.22
N LEU A 81 -26.51 4.61 -1.53
CA LEU A 81 -25.30 4.26 -2.27
C LEU A 81 -24.34 5.43 -2.36
N LYS A 82 -24.85 6.63 -2.68
CA LYS A 82 -24.04 7.85 -2.74
C LYS A 82 -23.48 8.24 -1.39
N GLU A 83 -24.28 8.15 -0.33
CA GLU A 83 -23.84 8.46 1.04
C GLU A 83 -22.71 7.52 1.46
N LYS A 84 -22.87 6.21 1.31
CA LYS A 84 -21.81 5.25 1.65
C LYS A 84 -20.56 5.41 0.80
N LEU A 85 -20.72 5.72 -0.49
CA LEU A 85 -19.57 5.98 -1.36
C LEU A 85 -18.85 7.27 -0.96
N ALA A 86 -19.59 8.33 -0.61
CA ALA A 86 -19.02 9.56 -0.08
C ALA A 86 -18.27 9.31 1.22
N ASP A 87 -18.86 8.59 2.18
CA ASP A 87 -18.20 8.22 3.43
C ASP A 87 -16.92 7.40 3.19
N GLN A 88 -16.95 6.48 2.22
CA GLN A 88 -15.78 5.69 1.83
C GLN A 88 -14.67 6.58 1.24
N ILE A 89 -15.02 7.47 0.31
CA ILE A 89 -14.07 8.42 -0.31
C ILE A 89 -13.51 9.35 0.76
N ASP A 90 -14.35 9.91 1.63
CA ASP A 90 -13.93 10.80 2.71
C ASP A 90 -12.99 10.07 3.67
N SER A 91 -13.29 8.81 4.02
CA SER A 91 -12.42 7.99 4.88
C SER A 91 -11.08 7.69 4.20
N GLU A 92 -11.08 7.40 2.91
CA GLU A 92 -9.86 7.13 2.14
C GLU A 92 -8.98 8.39 2.02
N VAL A 93 -9.59 9.52 1.65
CA VAL A 93 -8.91 10.82 1.53
C VAL A 93 -8.37 11.28 2.87
N MET A 94 -9.16 11.18 3.94
CA MET A 94 -8.73 11.54 5.29
C MET A 94 -7.63 10.62 5.81
N GLY A 95 -7.73 9.31 5.56
CA GLY A 95 -6.69 8.35 5.92
C GLY A 95 -5.37 8.66 5.21
N LYS A 96 -5.44 8.98 3.91
CA LYS A 96 -4.28 9.38 3.12
C LYS A 96 -3.66 10.68 3.62
N LEU A 97 -4.47 11.72 3.83
CA LEU A 97 -4.02 13.01 4.38
C LEU A 97 -3.36 12.83 5.75
N TYR A 98 -3.96 12.02 6.61
CA TYR A 98 -3.43 11.71 7.92
C TYR A 98 -2.05 11.05 7.83
N GLN A 99 -1.93 10.00 7.00
CA GLN A 99 -0.71 9.19 6.90
C GLN A 99 0.43 9.92 6.18
N GLU A 100 0.13 10.63 5.10
CA GLU A 100 1.14 11.25 4.22
C GLU A 100 1.54 12.66 4.68
N GLU A 101 0.64 13.42 5.31
CA GLU A 101 0.91 14.82 5.67
C GLU A 101 0.85 15.06 7.17
N LEU A 102 -0.27 14.77 7.83
CA LEU A 102 -0.47 15.19 9.23
C LEU A 102 0.46 14.47 10.21
N LYS A 103 0.60 13.14 10.07
CA LYS A 103 1.43 12.33 10.94
C LYS A 103 2.91 12.73 10.85
N PRO A 104 3.55 12.81 9.67
CA PRO A 104 4.93 13.29 9.55
C PRO A 104 5.14 14.70 10.12
N GLN A 105 4.24 15.65 9.81
CA GLN A 105 4.33 17.02 10.33
C GLN A 105 4.20 17.08 11.85
N LEU A 106 3.33 16.25 12.44
CA LEU A 106 3.15 16.21 13.88
C LEU A 106 4.37 15.63 14.58
N VAL A 107 4.94 14.54 14.05
CA VAL A 107 6.20 13.95 14.54
C VAL A 107 7.33 14.97 14.47
N GLU A 108 7.50 15.64 13.32
CA GLU A 108 8.53 16.66 13.13
C GLU A 108 8.36 17.82 14.13
N ALA A 109 7.13 18.32 14.30
CA ALA A 109 6.83 19.39 15.25
C ALA A 109 7.14 18.97 16.70
N LEU A 110 6.85 17.72 17.08
CA LEU A 110 7.17 17.18 18.40
C LEU A 110 8.69 17.07 18.60
N VAL A 111 9.41 16.50 17.64
CA VAL A 111 10.86 16.33 17.67
C VAL A 111 11.60 17.67 17.73
N ASN A 112 11.09 18.70 17.05
CA ASN A 112 11.66 20.05 17.06
C ASN A 112 11.34 20.82 18.35
N LYS A 113 10.21 20.53 19.00
CA LYS A 113 9.75 21.26 20.18
C LYS A 113 10.45 20.81 21.47
N PHE A 114 10.75 19.52 21.60
CA PHE A 114 11.35 18.96 22.80
C PHE A 114 12.83 18.69 22.55
N ASP A 115 13.70 19.11 23.46
CA ASP A 115 15.10 18.69 23.45
C ASP A 115 15.30 17.61 24.52
N VAL A 116 15.74 16.42 24.10
CA VAL A 116 15.81 15.22 24.95
C VAL A 116 17.15 14.56 24.72
N ALA A 117 17.89 14.31 25.80
CA ALA A 117 19.12 13.54 25.74
C ALA A 117 18.76 12.06 25.50
N LEU A 118 19.28 11.50 24.41
CA LEU A 118 19.04 10.11 24.04
C LEU A 118 20.19 9.21 24.52
N PRO A 119 19.90 7.98 24.98
CA PRO A 119 20.94 7.01 25.28
C PRO A 119 21.66 6.59 23.98
N ASN A 120 22.98 6.80 23.93
CA ASN A 120 23.79 6.47 22.74
C ASN A 120 23.62 5.02 22.28
N ASN A 121 23.48 4.08 23.21
CA ASN A 121 23.28 2.67 22.87
C ASN A 121 21.99 2.42 22.07
N ILE A 122 20.92 3.18 22.34
CA ILE A 122 19.65 3.04 21.61
C ILE A 122 19.76 3.70 20.24
N VAL A 123 20.43 4.85 20.15
CA VAL A 123 20.71 5.50 18.86
C VAL A 123 21.54 4.60 17.95
N GLU A 124 22.60 3.97 18.48
CA GLU A 124 23.43 3.05 17.70
C GLU A 124 22.64 1.81 17.23
N GLN A 125 21.73 1.28 18.05
CA GLN A 125 20.84 0.18 17.65
C GLN A 125 19.91 0.58 16.50
N GLU A 126 19.36 1.79 16.53
CA GLU A 126 18.52 2.31 15.44
C GLU A 126 19.32 2.54 14.16
N ILE A 127 20.55 3.05 14.26
CA ILE A 127 21.49 3.18 13.13
C ILE A 127 21.72 1.80 12.49
N ASP A 128 22.03 0.79 13.29
CA ASP A 128 22.24 -0.58 12.82
C ASP A 128 20.98 -1.14 12.14
N ALA A 129 19.79 -0.89 12.71
CA ALA A 129 18.51 -1.31 12.14
C ALA A 129 18.26 -0.65 10.77
N LYS A 130 18.49 0.66 10.63
CA LYS A 130 18.33 1.38 9.35
C LYS A 130 19.33 0.91 8.30
N ILE A 131 20.57 0.63 8.69
CA ILE A 131 21.59 0.07 7.78
C ILE A 131 21.17 -1.31 7.31
N ASN A 132 20.71 -2.18 8.21
CA ASN A 132 20.23 -3.50 7.85
C ASN A 132 19.03 -3.43 6.90
N ALA A 133 18.09 -2.50 7.13
CA ALA A 133 16.95 -2.27 6.25
C ALA A 133 17.37 -1.76 4.85
N LYS A 134 18.40 -0.91 4.77
CA LYS A 134 18.98 -0.47 3.48
C LYS A 134 19.70 -1.63 2.78
N ALA A 135 20.48 -2.42 3.53
CA ALA A 135 21.21 -3.57 3.03
C ALA A 135 20.29 -4.66 2.46
N GLN A 136 19.11 -4.87 3.04
CA GLN A 136 18.10 -5.80 2.50
C GLN A 136 17.56 -5.41 1.12
N LYS A 137 17.69 -4.14 0.73
CA LYS A 137 17.26 -3.62 -0.58
C LYS A 137 18.40 -3.54 -1.60
N MET A 138 19.64 -3.71 -1.16
CA MET A 138 20.82 -3.69 -2.01
C MET A 138 20.98 -5.03 -2.74
N ASP A 139 21.57 -4.99 -3.93
CA ASP A 139 21.96 -6.20 -4.63
C ASP A 139 23.26 -6.80 -4.05
N GLU A 140 23.58 -8.02 -4.47
CA GLU A 140 24.73 -8.77 -3.93
C GLU A 140 26.07 -8.09 -4.27
N GLU A 141 26.17 -7.38 -5.39
CA GLU A 141 27.36 -6.64 -5.81
C GLU A 141 27.57 -5.39 -4.94
N GLU A 142 26.52 -4.61 -4.69
CA GLU A 142 26.53 -3.46 -3.79
C GLU A 142 26.91 -3.90 -2.38
N LEU A 143 26.29 -4.96 -1.86
CA LEU A 143 26.51 -5.47 -0.51
C LEU A 143 27.97 -5.96 -0.32
N ASN A 144 28.54 -6.61 -1.34
CA ASN A 144 29.95 -6.98 -1.35
C ASN A 144 30.89 -5.76 -1.40
N SER A 145 30.47 -4.65 -2.03
CA SER A 145 31.24 -3.41 -2.07
C SER A 145 31.40 -2.72 -0.70
N TYR A 146 30.51 -3.03 0.26
CA TYR A 146 30.58 -2.55 1.65
C TYR A 146 31.40 -3.47 2.56
N LYS A 147 31.46 -4.79 2.28
CA LYS A 147 32.18 -5.77 3.12
C LYS A 147 33.66 -5.47 3.27
N ASP A 148 34.30 -5.00 2.20
CA ASP A 148 35.73 -4.73 2.16
C ASP A 148 36.07 -3.23 2.26
N ASN A 149 35.09 -2.36 2.52
CA ASN A 149 35.28 -0.92 2.58
C ASN A 149 34.65 -0.30 3.85
N PRO A 150 35.42 -0.21 4.95
CA PRO A 150 34.97 0.38 6.20
C PRO A 150 34.56 1.85 6.09
N GLU A 151 35.21 2.62 5.21
CA GLU A 151 34.87 4.05 5.00
C GLU A 151 33.49 4.23 4.37
N LYS A 152 33.10 3.35 3.45
CA LYS A 152 31.75 3.32 2.89
C LYS A 152 30.70 2.99 3.94
N VAL A 153 31.01 2.07 4.85
CA VAL A 153 30.12 1.71 5.96
C VAL A 153 29.95 2.90 6.91
N GLU A 154 31.04 3.59 7.27
CA GLU A 154 30.98 4.77 8.13
C GLU A 154 30.20 5.91 7.48
N THR A 155 30.43 6.16 6.19
CA THR A 155 29.64 7.15 5.42
C THR A 155 28.15 6.80 5.47
N LEU A 156 27.81 5.52 5.30
CA LEU A 156 26.43 5.06 5.40
C LEU A 156 25.85 5.22 6.82
N ARG A 157 26.65 4.99 7.86
CA ARG A 157 26.26 5.27 9.27
C ARG A 157 25.96 6.75 9.45
N ASP A 158 26.83 7.63 8.96
CA ASP A 158 26.66 9.08 9.06
C ASP A 158 25.40 9.56 8.33
N GLU A 159 25.12 9.01 7.15
CA GLU A 159 23.89 9.31 6.38
C GLU A 159 22.62 9.00 7.18
N VAL A 160 22.56 7.85 7.86
CA VAL A 160 21.35 7.44 8.59
C VAL A 160 21.33 7.94 10.03
N ARG A 161 22.44 8.48 10.56
CA ARG A 161 22.56 8.87 11.97
C ARG A 161 21.57 9.94 12.36
N GLU A 162 21.43 10.98 11.54
CA GLU A 162 20.48 12.07 11.83
C GLU A 162 19.03 11.54 11.88
N GLU A 163 18.65 10.72 10.90
CA GLU A 163 17.34 10.09 10.83
C GLU A 163 17.10 9.13 12.01
N ALA A 164 18.11 8.34 12.40
CA ALA A 164 18.05 7.45 13.55
C ALA A 164 17.85 8.22 14.87
N VAL A 165 18.60 9.32 15.06
CA VAL A 165 18.43 10.20 16.22
C VAL A 165 17.01 10.76 16.27
N GLN A 166 16.47 11.23 15.14
CA GLN A 166 15.10 11.74 15.07
C GLN A 166 14.06 10.65 15.34
N SER A 167 14.24 9.45 14.79
CA SER A 167 13.37 8.28 14.98
C SER A 167 13.29 7.86 16.45
N VAL A 168 14.45 7.72 17.11
CA VAL A 168 14.51 7.40 18.55
C VAL A 168 13.88 8.53 19.36
N LYS A 169 14.18 9.80 19.04
CA LYS A 169 13.59 10.95 19.73
C LYS A 169 12.07 10.96 19.63
N ALA A 170 11.53 10.75 18.43
CA ALA A 170 10.10 10.65 18.19
C ALA A 170 9.48 9.54 19.05
N THR A 171 10.08 8.35 19.04
CA THR A 171 9.60 7.18 19.80
C THR A 171 9.50 7.47 21.29
N PHE A 172 10.55 8.04 21.89
CA PHE A 172 10.54 8.42 23.31
C PHE A 172 9.52 9.49 23.65
N ILE A 173 9.33 10.48 22.77
CA ILE A 173 8.32 11.53 22.98
C ILE A 173 6.91 10.95 22.89
N VAL A 174 6.63 10.12 21.88
CA VAL A 174 5.34 9.45 21.70
C VAL A 174 5.02 8.57 22.91
N ASP A 175 5.97 7.75 23.35
CA ASP A 175 5.81 6.88 24.53
C ASP A 175 5.50 7.69 25.81
N ALA A 176 6.30 8.73 26.09
CA ALA A 176 6.08 9.59 27.24
C ALA A 176 4.74 10.36 27.20
N LEU A 177 4.30 10.77 26.00
CA LEU A 177 3.00 11.44 25.81
C LEU A 177 1.83 10.46 25.95
N ALA A 178 1.96 9.26 25.39
CA ALA A 178 0.98 8.18 25.52
C ALA A 178 0.76 7.83 26.99
N ASP A 179 1.84 7.66 27.76
CA ASP A 179 1.78 7.43 29.21
C ASP A 179 1.09 8.58 29.96
N LYS A 180 1.46 9.82 29.65
CA LYS A 180 0.90 11.01 30.30
C LYS A 180 -0.60 11.15 30.06
N ILE A 181 -1.07 10.80 28.87
CA ILE A 181 -2.48 10.89 28.45
C ILE A 181 -3.23 9.57 28.71
N LYS A 182 -2.52 8.54 29.20
CA LYS A 182 -3.03 7.21 29.53
C LYS A 182 -3.64 6.50 28.33
N ILE A 183 -2.96 6.59 27.20
CA ILE A 183 -3.31 5.83 25.99
C ILE A 183 -2.77 4.43 26.15
N ASN A 184 -3.69 3.47 26.22
CA ASN A 184 -3.36 2.06 26.28
C ASN A 184 -3.98 1.35 25.09
N VAL A 185 -3.21 0.43 24.52
CA VAL A 185 -3.69 -0.55 23.55
C VAL A 185 -3.56 -1.92 24.21
N THR A 186 -4.66 -2.63 24.26
CA THR A 186 -4.71 -4.00 24.78
C THR A 186 -4.25 -4.99 23.73
N ASP A 187 -3.72 -6.14 24.15
CA ASP A 187 -3.29 -7.18 23.19
C ASP A 187 -4.47 -7.73 22.38
N LYS A 188 -5.69 -7.63 22.93
CA LYS A 188 -6.94 -7.92 22.22
C LYS A 188 -7.17 -6.94 21.07
N GLU A 189 -7.01 -5.64 21.29
CA GLU A 189 -7.15 -4.63 20.23
C GLU A 189 -6.11 -4.84 19.12
N VAL A 190 -4.87 -5.17 19.48
CA VAL A 190 -3.82 -5.52 18.50
C VAL A 190 -4.25 -6.73 17.67
N SER A 191 -4.80 -7.75 18.33
CA SER A 191 -5.25 -8.96 17.67
C SER A 191 -6.43 -8.71 16.72
N GLU A 192 -7.38 -7.88 17.14
CA GLU A 192 -8.53 -7.48 16.32
C GLU A 192 -8.11 -6.65 15.11
N ALA A 193 -7.15 -5.74 15.27
CA ALA A 193 -6.60 -4.94 14.17
C ALA A 193 -5.92 -5.82 13.11
N ILE A 194 -5.05 -6.75 13.53
CA ILE A 194 -4.37 -7.68 12.61
C ILE A 194 -5.39 -8.59 11.91
N TYR A 195 -6.41 -9.06 12.64
CA TYR A 195 -7.45 -9.89 12.05
C TYR A 195 -8.25 -9.13 10.98
N TYR A 196 -8.60 -7.88 11.27
CA TYR A 196 -9.30 -7.00 10.34
C TYR A 196 -8.47 -6.68 9.09
N GLU A 197 -7.17 -6.40 9.26
CA GLU A 197 -6.22 -6.20 8.16
C GLU A 197 -6.15 -7.40 7.22
N GLY A 198 -6.10 -8.62 7.78
CA GLY A 198 -6.14 -9.86 7.01
C GLY A 198 -7.42 -9.99 6.18
N GLN A 199 -8.58 -9.71 6.78
CA GLN A 199 -9.86 -9.74 6.06
C GLN A 199 -9.93 -8.72 4.92
N MET A 200 -9.49 -7.49 5.17
CA MET A 200 -9.48 -6.42 4.16
C MET A 200 -8.52 -6.70 3.01
N SER A 201 -7.40 -7.37 3.30
CA SER A 201 -6.39 -7.75 2.32
C SER A 201 -6.71 -9.06 1.57
N GLY A 202 -7.81 -9.73 1.93
CA GLY A 202 -8.21 -11.02 1.35
C GLY A 202 -7.32 -12.21 1.76
N GLN A 203 -6.52 -12.06 2.83
CA GLN A 203 -5.66 -13.10 3.38
C GLN A 203 -6.36 -13.85 4.52
N ASP A 204 -5.94 -15.07 4.84
CA ASP A 204 -6.47 -15.78 6.00
C ASP A 204 -6.02 -15.08 7.29
N PRO A 205 -6.94 -14.53 8.11
CA PRO A 205 -6.55 -13.75 9.28
C PRO A 205 -5.77 -14.56 10.34
N GLN A 206 -5.95 -15.88 10.41
CA GLN A 206 -5.20 -16.73 11.33
C GLN A 206 -3.76 -16.91 10.86
N GLU A 207 -3.53 -17.08 9.55
CA GLU A 207 -2.19 -17.12 8.98
C GLU A 207 -1.46 -15.80 9.16
N VAL A 208 -2.15 -14.67 8.93
CA VAL A 208 -1.57 -13.33 9.18
C VAL A 208 -1.19 -13.17 10.64
N MET A 209 -2.09 -13.46 11.58
CA MET A 209 -1.76 -13.38 13.02
C MET A 209 -0.55 -14.25 13.39
N LYS A 210 -0.49 -15.48 12.86
CA LYS A 210 0.63 -16.39 13.09
C LYS A 210 1.94 -15.81 12.56
N TYR A 211 1.93 -15.21 11.37
CA TYR A 211 3.10 -14.54 10.80
C TYR A 211 3.61 -13.41 11.71
N TYR A 212 2.71 -12.55 12.20
CA TYR A 212 3.08 -11.47 13.13
C TYR A 212 3.64 -11.99 14.45
N GLN A 213 3.15 -13.13 14.95
CA GLN A 213 3.67 -13.80 16.15
C GLN A 213 5.06 -14.40 15.93
N GLU A 214 5.24 -15.19 14.86
CA GLU A 214 6.49 -15.88 14.55
C GLU A 214 7.64 -14.92 14.25
N ASN A 215 7.34 -13.75 13.68
CA ASN A 215 8.32 -12.71 13.36
C ASN A 215 8.46 -11.64 14.45
N ASN A 216 7.80 -11.82 15.62
CA ASN A 216 7.85 -10.88 16.74
C ASN A 216 7.46 -9.43 16.35
N LEU A 217 6.47 -9.28 15.47
CA LEU A 217 5.98 -7.99 14.96
C LEU A 217 4.86 -7.37 15.80
N LEU A 218 4.25 -8.15 16.70
CA LEU A 218 3.17 -7.66 17.59
C LEU A 218 3.53 -6.39 18.39
N PRO A 219 4.75 -6.25 18.95
CA PRO A 219 5.12 -5.02 19.65
C PRO A 219 5.13 -3.80 18.73
N ALA A 220 5.56 -3.96 17.47
CA ALA A 220 5.59 -2.87 16.50
C ALA A 220 4.17 -2.43 16.13
N VAL A 221 3.25 -3.37 15.91
CA VAL A 221 1.83 -3.06 15.66
C VAL A 221 1.23 -2.32 16.85
N LYS A 222 1.48 -2.81 18.07
CA LYS A 222 0.99 -2.17 19.30
C LYS A 222 1.49 -0.73 19.42
N MET A 223 2.77 -0.49 19.13
CA MET A 223 3.35 0.84 19.17
C MET A 223 2.72 1.77 18.12
N GLY A 224 2.55 1.28 16.88
CA GLY A 224 1.86 2.03 15.83
C GLY A 224 0.42 2.41 16.20
N MET A 225 -0.31 1.48 16.83
CA MET A 225 -1.67 1.77 17.32
C MET A 225 -1.70 2.79 18.46
N ILE A 226 -0.70 2.79 19.35
CA ILE A 226 -0.57 3.79 20.42
C ILE A 226 -0.30 5.17 19.80
N GLU A 227 0.62 5.23 18.84
CA GLU A 227 0.95 6.45 18.10
C GLU A 227 -0.28 7.01 17.37
N ASP A 228 -1.03 6.17 16.67
CA ASP A 228 -2.20 6.62 15.92
C ASP A 228 -3.33 7.09 16.84
N LYS A 229 -3.56 6.42 17.97
CA LYS A 229 -4.50 6.91 18.99
C LYS A 229 -4.04 8.23 19.59
N LEU A 230 -2.75 8.38 19.87
CA LEU A 230 -2.19 9.63 20.40
C LEU A 230 -2.41 10.79 19.45
N PHE A 231 -2.04 10.63 18.19
CA PHE A 231 -2.16 11.68 17.20
C PHE A 231 -3.62 11.95 16.83
N GLY A 232 -4.44 10.92 16.70
CA GLY A 232 -5.89 11.07 16.55
C GLY A 232 -6.50 11.92 17.66
N ARG A 233 -6.11 11.69 18.91
CA ARG A 233 -6.54 12.48 20.06
C ARG A 233 -6.02 13.91 20.05
N MET A 234 -4.76 14.12 19.67
CA MET A 234 -4.16 15.46 19.55
C MET A 234 -4.81 16.30 18.43
N LEU A 235 -5.21 15.66 17.33
CA LEU A 235 -5.84 16.29 16.18
C LEU A 235 -7.36 16.42 16.31
N GLY A 236 -7.96 15.82 17.35
CA GLY A 236 -9.42 15.84 17.55
C GLY A 236 -10.17 14.96 16.56
N LEU A 237 -9.52 13.91 16.04
CA LEU A 237 -10.12 12.92 15.13
C LEU A 237 -10.90 11.83 15.87
N GLU A 238 -10.74 11.73 17.20
CA GLU A 238 -11.60 10.92 18.05
C GLU A 238 -12.99 11.57 18.16
N LYS A 239 -14.01 11.01 17.49
CA LYS A 239 -15.42 11.28 17.78
C LYS A 239 -15.92 10.40 18.93
#